data_AF-A0A851NFR3-F1
#
_entry.id   AF-A0A851NFR3-F1
#
_cell.length_a   1.000
_cell.length_b   1.000
_cell.length_c   1.000
_cell.angle_alpha   90.00
_cell.angle_beta   90.00
_cell.angle_gamma   90.00
#
_symmetry.space_group_name_H-M   'P 1'
#
loop_
_entity.id
_entity.type
_entity.pdbx_description
1 polymer ?
#
loop_
_entity_poly.entity_id
_entity_poly.type
_entity_poly.pdbx_seq_one_letter_code
_entity_poly.pdbx_strand_id
1 'polypeptide(L)'
;LQEQEGILLAQLDRAHGLLATERQEYISSVSERRSLLDELIAEIQKKREQPAVEFLMDVASTLDRCKVAKAPIPEPVSPEVQRTVTSLSRTREQVLAVLSDFKVNLLSKLDRERVAVTLDPETASPYLAISEDRKTLRMAEGHQNLPDTPKRFTGSTSVLGCQG
;
A
#
# COMPACT_ATOMS: atom_id res chain seq x y z
N LEU A 1 0.87 -15.84 12.47
CA LEU A 1 0.94 -14.48 11.89
C LEU A 1 2.37 -14.05 11.61
N GLN A 2 3.26 -13.94 12.61
CA GLN A 2 4.66 -13.55 12.39
C GLN A 2 5.41 -14.46 11.40
N GLU A 3 5.19 -15.78 11.45
CA GLU A 3 5.78 -16.72 10.49
C GLU A 3 5.27 -16.49 9.06
N GLN A 4 3.96 -16.29 8.88
CA GLN A 4 3.35 -16.02 7.57
C GLN A 4 3.80 -14.66 7.01
N GLU A 5 3.93 -13.65 7.86
CA GLU A 5 4.48 -12.35 7.50
C GLU A 5 5.93 -12.48 7.00
N GLY A 6 6.77 -13.22 7.72
CA GLY A 6 8.15 -13.50 7.30
C GLY A 6 8.23 -14.21 5.94
N ILE A 7 7.35 -15.18 5.69
CA ILE A 7 7.29 -15.87 4.39
C ILE A 7 6.91 -14.91 3.26
N LEU A 8 5.90 -14.06 3.47
CA LEU A 8 5.44 -13.11 2.45
C LEU A 8 6.48 -12.03 2.16
N LEU A 9 7.15 -11.51 3.18
CA LEU A 9 8.25 -10.56 3.02
C LEU A 9 9.40 -11.19 2.23
N ALA A 10 9.81 -12.41 2.58
CA ALA A 10 10.87 -13.10 1.84
C ALA A 10 10.48 -13.38 0.37
N GLN A 11 9.21 -13.67 0.08
CA GLN A 11 8.72 -13.81 -1.29
C GLN A 11 8.74 -12.48 -2.05
N LEU A 12 8.35 -11.39 -1.40
CA LEU A 12 8.38 -10.04 -1.97
C LEU A 12 9.81 -9.60 -2.30
N ASP A 13 10.74 -9.80 -1.37
CA ASP A 13 12.16 -9.47 -1.55
C ASP A 13 12.77 -10.26 -2.71
N ARG A 14 12.45 -11.56 -2.82
CA ARG A 14 12.88 -12.37 -3.96
C ARG A 14 12.31 -11.86 -5.28
N ALA A 15 11.01 -11.56 -5.33
CA ALA A 15 10.37 -11.04 -6.54
C ALA A 15 10.95 -9.69 -6.95
N HIS A 16 11.24 -8.82 -5.98
CA HIS A 16 11.91 -7.53 -6.21
C HIS A 16 13.31 -7.73 -6.80
N GLY A 17 14.11 -8.62 -6.20
CA GLY A 17 15.46 -8.91 -6.69
C GLY A 17 15.47 -9.42 -8.13
N LEU A 18 14.61 -10.40 -8.45
CA LEU A 18 14.49 -10.94 -9.81
C LEU A 18 14.06 -9.86 -10.81
N LEU A 19 13.04 -9.07 -10.47
CA LEU A 19 12.57 -7.98 -11.34
C LEU A 19 13.66 -6.94 -11.59
N ALA A 20 14.46 -6.61 -10.57
CA ALA A 20 15.56 -5.66 -10.71
C ALA A 20 16.65 -6.20 -11.66
N THR A 21 16.98 -7.48 -11.56
CA THR A 21 17.94 -8.14 -12.46
C THR A 21 17.42 -8.17 -13.89
N GLU A 22 16.20 -8.67 -14.14
CA GLU A 22 15.61 -8.72 -15.48
C GLU A 22 15.52 -7.33 -16.12
N ARG A 23 15.11 -6.32 -15.33
CA ARG A 23 15.08 -4.93 -15.79
C ARG A 23 16.46 -4.46 -16.22
N GLN A 24 17.50 -4.77 -15.46
CA GLN A 24 18.86 -4.34 -15.77
C GLN A 24 19.39 -5.02 -17.04
N GLU A 25 19.15 -6.33 -17.21
CA GLU A 25 19.50 -7.08 -18.41
C GLU A 25 18.78 -6.54 -19.64
N TYR A 26 17.47 -6.29 -19.53
CA TYR A 26 16.69 -5.67 -20.60
C TYR A 26 17.24 -4.28 -20.98
N ILE A 27 17.55 -3.43 -19.99
CA ILE A 27 18.15 -2.11 -20.24
C ILE A 27 19.50 -2.23 -20.95
N SER A 28 20.36 -3.18 -20.54
CA SER A 28 21.65 -3.43 -21.20
C SER A 28 21.45 -3.83 -22.66
N SER A 29 20.61 -4.84 -22.91
CA SER A 29 20.34 -5.36 -24.25
C SER A 29 19.77 -4.29 -25.18
N VAL A 30 18.80 -3.49 -24.70
CA VAL A 30 18.22 -2.38 -25.48
C VAL A 30 19.26 -1.31 -25.76
N SER A 31 20.15 -1.01 -24.80
CA SER A 31 21.21 -0.01 -24.97
C SER A 31 22.25 -0.45 -25.99
N GLU A 32 22.69 -1.71 -25.93
CA GLU A 32 23.59 -2.32 -26.93
C GLU A 32 22.97 -2.31 -28.32
N ARG A 33 21.68 -2.68 -28.43
CA ARG A 33 20.91 -2.64 -29.67
C ARG A 33 20.87 -1.22 -30.25
N ARG A 34 20.63 -0.22 -29.40
CA ARG A 34 20.59 1.20 -29.78
C ARG A 34 21.95 1.64 -30.33
N SER A 35 23.05 1.34 -29.62
CA SER A 35 24.41 1.66 -30.09
C SER A 35 24.72 1.01 -31.44
N LEU A 36 24.30 -0.25 -31.64
CA LEU A 36 24.43 -0.94 -32.93
C LEU A 36 23.64 -0.25 -34.05
N LEU A 37 22.44 0.24 -33.76
CA LEU A 37 21.64 0.99 -34.75
C LEU A 37 22.28 2.33 -35.07
N ASP A 38 22.77 3.06 -34.07
CA ASP A 38 23.46 4.34 -34.26
C ASP A 38 24.72 4.17 -35.12
N GLU A 39 25.51 3.11 -34.89
CA GLU A 39 26.68 2.76 -35.72
C GLU A 39 26.28 2.45 -37.17
N LEU A 40 25.24 1.63 -37.38
CA LEU A 40 24.77 1.26 -38.71
C LEU A 40 24.22 2.46 -39.48
N ILE A 41 23.53 3.38 -38.81
CA ILE A 41 23.05 4.62 -39.41
C ILE A 41 24.24 5.44 -39.91
N ALA A 42 25.27 5.61 -39.09
CA ALA A 42 26.49 6.33 -39.46
C ALA A 42 27.24 5.64 -40.62
N GLU A 43 27.32 4.31 -40.62
CA GLU A 43 27.92 3.54 -41.70
C GLU A 43 27.17 3.75 -43.02
N ILE A 44 25.84 3.64 -43.03
CA ILE A 44 25.01 3.84 -44.22
C ILE A 44 25.14 5.28 -44.73
N GLN A 45 25.14 6.27 -43.84
CA GLN A 45 25.34 7.67 -44.22
C GLN A 45 26.68 7.89 -44.89
N LYS A 46 27.77 7.33 -44.34
CA LYS A 46 29.11 7.37 -44.95
C LYS A 46 29.15 6.68 -46.30
N LYS A 47 28.52 5.49 -46.42
CA LYS A 47 28.45 4.72 -47.67
C LYS A 47 27.71 5.46 -48.79
N ARG A 48 26.69 6.25 -48.44
CA ARG A 48 25.95 7.10 -49.41
C ARG A 48 26.86 8.13 -50.09
N GLU A 49 27.90 8.60 -49.41
CA GLU A 49 28.82 9.63 -49.92
C GLU A 49 29.97 9.03 -50.76
N GLN A 50 30.11 7.71 -50.82
CA GLN A 50 31.21 7.05 -51.51
C GLN A 50 31.00 6.90 -53.03
N PRO A 51 32.09 6.79 -53.81
CA PRO A 51 32.01 6.40 -55.22
C PRO A 51 31.31 5.04 -55.41
N ALA A 52 30.57 4.89 -56.51
CA ALA A 52 29.73 3.72 -56.76
C ALA A 52 30.47 2.36 -56.68
N VAL A 53 31.74 2.32 -57.10
CA VAL A 53 32.56 1.09 -57.09
C VAL A 53 32.85 0.64 -55.66
N GLU A 54 33.25 1.55 -54.77
CA GLU A 54 33.52 1.24 -53.35
C GLU A 54 32.24 0.89 -52.59
N PHE A 55 31.13 1.55 -52.92
CA PHE A 55 29.82 1.24 -52.35
C PHE A 55 29.40 -0.21 -52.66
N LEU A 56 29.50 -0.63 -53.93
CA LEU A 56 29.05 -1.95 -54.37
C LEU A 56 29.88 -3.11 -53.80
N MET A 57 31.14 -2.88 -53.42
CA MET A 57 31.98 -3.92 -52.79
C MET A 57 31.49 -4.31 -51.40
N ASP A 58 30.95 -3.36 -50.63
CA ASP A 58 30.67 -3.56 -49.20
C ASP A 58 29.18 -3.59 -48.85
N VAL A 59 28.29 -3.20 -49.76
CA VAL A 59 26.83 -3.08 -49.50
C VAL A 59 26.20 -4.36 -48.96
N ALA A 60 26.70 -5.54 -49.37
CA ALA A 60 26.20 -6.83 -48.91
C ALA A 60 26.45 -7.05 -47.41
N SER A 61 27.64 -6.70 -46.92
CA SER A 61 28.00 -6.88 -45.51
C SER A 61 27.23 -5.92 -44.61
N THR A 62 27.08 -4.66 -45.02
CA THR A 62 26.25 -3.67 -44.33
C THR A 62 24.79 -4.14 -44.26
N LEU A 63 24.25 -4.70 -45.34
CA LEU A 63 22.88 -5.22 -45.37
C LEU A 63 22.69 -6.42 -44.44
N ASP A 64 23.67 -7.32 -44.34
CA ASP A 64 23.62 -8.45 -43.42
C ASP A 64 23.65 -8.00 -41.95
N ARG A 65 24.49 -7.01 -41.61
CA ARG A 65 24.48 -6.37 -40.28
C ARG A 65 23.13 -5.71 -39.99
N CYS A 66 22.48 -5.09 -40.98
CA CYS A 66 21.14 -4.54 -40.84
C CYS A 66 20.07 -5.60 -40.57
N LYS A 67 20.21 -6.83 -41.07
CA LYS A 67 19.28 -7.93 -40.79
C LYS A 67 19.41 -8.41 -39.35
N VAL A 68 20.65 -8.61 -38.87
CA VAL A 68 20.93 -8.90 -37.45
C VAL A 68 20.36 -7.81 -36.57
N ALA A 69 20.41 -6.57 -37.06
CA ALA A 69 19.90 -5.42 -36.36
C ALA A 69 18.36 -5.35 -36.23
N LYS A 70 17.62 -6.07 -37.05
CA LYS A 70 16.15 -6.12 -36.98
C LYS A 70 15.62 -7.20 -36.03
N ALA A 71 16.50 -7.92 -35.34
CA ALA A 71 16.08 -8.92 -34.36
C ALA A 71 15.10 -8.32 -33.33
N PRO A 72 14.08 -9.09 -32.88
CA PRO A 72 13.13 -8.64 -31.86
C PRO A 72 13.84 -8.21 -30.57
N ILE A 73 13.29 -7.19 -29.91
CA ILE A 73 13.73 -6.81 -28.58
C ILE A 73 13.26 -7.89 -27.59
N PRO A 74 14.12 -8.36 -26.65
CA PRO A 74 13.71 -9.29 -25.60
C PRO A 74 12.50 -8.78 -24.81
N GLU A 75 11.72 -9.67 -24.20
CA GLU A 75 10.62 -9.23 -23.32
C GLU A 75 11.17 -8.52 -22.07
N PRO A 76 10.54 -7.41 -21.60
CA PRO A 76 11.06 -6.65 -20.46
C PRO A 76 10.98 -7.37 -19.10
N VAL A 77 10.07 -8.33 -18.97
CA VAL A 77 9.80 -9.07 -17.73
C VAL A 77 9.41 -10.49 -18.10
N SER A 78 9.93 -11.49 -17.38
CA SER A 78 9.59 -12.87 -17.62
C SER A 78 8.17 -13.22 -17.15
N PRO A 79 7.54 -14.25 -17.76
CA PRO A 79 6.27 -14.77 -17.28
C PRO A 79 6.32 -15.30 -15.84
N GLU A 80 7.51 -15.63 -15.31
CA GLU A 80 7.68 -16.11 -13.95
C GLU A 80 7.55 -15.00 -12.91
N VAL A 81 8.22 -13.87 -13.14
CA VAL A 81 8.11 -12.69 -12.29
C VAL A 81 6.66 -12.18 -12.29
N GLN A 82 6.02 -12.14 -13.45
CA GLN A 82 4.62 -11.72 -13.57
C GLN A 82 3.65 -12.62 -12.77
N ARG A 83 3.84 -13.95 -12.84
CA ARG A 83 3.05 -14.92 -12.04
C ARG A 83 3.26 -14.70 -10.54
N THR A 84 4.50 -14.49 -10.11
CA THR A 84 4.86 -14.28 -8.71
C THR A 84 4.21 -13.02 -8.15
N VAL A 85 4.31 -11.90 -8.87
CA VAL A 85 3.68 -10.63 -8.48
C VAL A 85 2.16 -10.77 -8.39
N THR A 86 1.54 -11.43 -9.38
CA THR A 86 0.08 -11.66 -9.38
C THR A 86 -0.36 -12.51 -8.19
N SER A 87 0.42 -13.52 -7.83
CA SER A 87 0.17 -14.35 -6.65
C SER A 87 0.24 -13.53 -5.36
N LEU A 88 1.27 -12.69 -5.20
CA LEU A 88 1.43 -11.83 -4.02
C LEU A 88 0.29 -10.83 -3.89
N SER A 89 -0.13 -10.22 -5.00
CA SER A 89 -1.29 -9.31 -5.03
C SER A 89 -2.58 -10.00 -4.55
N ARG A 90 -2.83 -11.23 -5.01
CA ARG A 90 -3.97 -12.02 -4.56
C ARG A 90 -3.90 -12.32 -3.06
N THR A 91 -2.73 -12.71 -2.56
CA THR A 91 -2.55 -12.98 -1.12
C THR A 91 -2.79 -11.72 -0.28
N ARG A 92 -2.33 -10.55 -0.75
CA ARG A 92 -2.60 -9.27 -0.10
C ARG A 92 -4.10 -8.99 0.02
N GLU A 93 -4.85 -9.19 -1.06
CA GLU A 93 -6.31 -9.00 -1.06
C GLU A 93 -7.01 -9.92 -0.05
N GLN A 94 -6.59 -11.19 0.02
CA GLN A 94 -7.13 -12.15 0.99
C GLN A 94 -6.84 -11.73 2.43
N VAL A 95 -5.62 -11.28 2.74
CA VAL A 95 -5.26 -10.79 4.08
C VAL A 95 -6.10 -9.58 4.47
N LEU A 96 -6.29 -8.63 3.56
CA LEU A 96 -7.12 -7.44 3.80
C LEU A 96 -8.58 -7.82 4.05
N ALA A 97 -9.12 -8.79 3.31
CA ALA A 97 -10.49 -9.27 3.52
C ALA A 97 -10.67 -9.88 4.91
N VAL A 98 -9.76 -10.76 5.34
CA VAL A 98 -9.82 -11.39 6.68
C VAL A 98 -9.72 -10.35 7.79
N LEU A 99 -8.85 -9.35 7.63
CA LEU A 99 -8.73 -8.25 8.61
C LEU A 99 -10.00 -7.41 8.70
N SER A 100 -10.63 -7.15 7.55
CA SER A 100 -11.92 -6.45 7.50
C SER A 100 -13.00 -7.22 8.24
N ASP A 101 -13.13 -8.53 7.95
CA ASP A 101 -14.11 -9.39 8.62
C ASP A 101 -13.85 -9.48 10.12
N PHE A 102 -12.58 -9.61 10.53
CA PHE A 102 -12.20 -9.59 11.93
C PHE A 102 -12.63 -8.29 12.62
N LYS A 103 -12.37 -7.14 11.99
CA LYS A 103 -12.77 -5.83 12.52
C LYS A 103 -14.29 -5.72 12.70
N VAL A 104 -15.08 -6.14 11.70
CA VAL A 104 -16.55 -6.13 11.77
C VAL A 104 -17.04 -7.07 12.89
N ASN A 105 -16.48 -8.26 12.98
CA ASN A 105 -16.82 -9.22 14.02
C ASN A 105 -16.47 -8.71 15.42
N LEU A 106 -15.34 -8.02 15.57
CA LEU A 106 -14.94 -7.43 16.84
C LEU A 106 -15.90 -6.30 17.27
N LEU A 107 -16.23 -5.39 16.36
CA LEU A 107 -17.18 -4.30 16.63
C LEU A 107 -18.56 -4.85 17.01
N SER A 108 -19.07 -5.85 16.27
CA SER A 108 -20.37 -6.45 16.59
C SER A 108 -20.38 -7.18 17.94
N LYS A 109 -19.27 -7.80 18.36
CA LYS A 109 -19.16 -8.38 19.71
C LYS A 109 -19.18 -7.31 20.78
N LEU A 110 -18.42 -6.23 20.60
CA LEU A 110 -18.39 -5.09 21.52
C LEU A 110 -19.78 -4.44 21.66
N ASP A 111 -20.52 -4.31 20.57
CA ASP A 111 -21.89 -3.78 20.59
C ASP A 111 -22.86 -4.72 21.33
N ARG A 112 -22.69 -6.05 21.22
CA ARG A 112 -23.52 -7.03 21.95
C ARG A 112 -23.25 -7.05 23.44
N GLU A 113 -22.00 -6.86 23.84
CA GLU A 113 -21.59 -6.82 25.25
C GLU A 113 -21.77 -5.42 25.87
N ARG A 114 -22.19 -4.43 25.07
CA ARG A 114 -22.43 -3.07 25.53
C ARG A 114 -23.63 -3.04 26.49
N VAL A 115 -23.36 -2.66 27.73
CA VAL A 115 -24.39 -2.43 28.74
C VAL A 115 -24.81 -0.96 28.72
N ALA A 116 -26.12 -0.71 28.89
CA ALA A 116 -26.62 0.64 29.10
C ALA A 116 -26.12 1.17 30.44
N VAL A 117 -25.48 2.35 30.43
CA VAL A 117 -25.04 3.06 31.62
C VAL A 117 -25.66 4.45 31.58
N THR A 118 -26.21 4.88 32.71
CA THR A 118 -26.70 6.24 32.92
C THR A 118 -25.90 6.90 34.04
N LEU A 119 -25.93 8.22 34.11
CA LEU A 119 -25.26 9.00 35.13
C LEU A 119 -26.13 9.04 36.39
N ASP A 120 -25.56 8.73 37.54
CA ASP A 120 -26.27 8.73 38.82
C ASP A 120 -26.30 10.15 39.44
N PRO A 121 -27.47 10.83 39.48
CA PRO A 121 -27.57 12.19 40.01
C PRO A 121 -27.31 12.29 41.52
N GLU A 122 -27.43 11.20 42.28
CA GLU A 122 -27.13 11.19 43.72
C GLU A 122 -25.63 11.35 43.98
N THR A 123 -24.80 10.87 43.06
CA THR A 123 -23.33 10.96 43.16
C THR A 123 -22.77 12.23 42.54
N ALA A 124 -23.53 12.87 41.65
CA ALA A 124 -23.06 13.97 40.82
C ALA A 124 -22.61 15.20 41.62
N SER A 125 -21.44 15.72 41.28
CA SER A 125 -20.97 16.97 41.86
C SER A 125 -21.92 18.14 41.57
N PRO A 126 -22.12 19.07 42.52
CA PRO A 126 -22.96 20.26 42.32
C PRO A 126 -22.51 21.19 41.18
N TYR A 127 -21.28 21.02 40.67
CA TYR A 127 -20.76 21.75 39.52
C TYR A 127 -21.09 21.09 38.17
N LEU A 128 -21.81 19.96 38.17
CA LEU A 128 -22.21 19.23 36.98
C LEU A 128 -23.72 19.38 36.74
N ALA A 129 -24.11 19.62 35.48
CA ALA A 129 -25.49 19.49 35.04
C ALA A 129 -25.63 18.21 34.20
N ILE A 130 -26.60 17.37 34.57
CA ILE A 130 -26.91 16.12 33.89
C ILE A 130 -28.17 16.34 33.04
N SER A 131 -28.21 15.79 31.82
CA SER A 131 -29.39 15.84 30.95
C SER A 131 -30.55 15.02 31.53
N GLU A 132 -31.77 15.28 31.08
CA GLU A 132 -32.97 14.57 31.56
C GLU A 132 -32.89 13.05 31.30
N ASP A 133 -32.31 12.65 30.16
CA ASP A 133 -32.08 11.26 29.80
C ASP A 133 -30.91 10.60 30.56
N ARG A 134 -30.23 11.37 31.43
CA ARG A 134 -29.06 10.97 32.24
C ARG A 134 -27.88 10.40 31.45
N LYS A 135 -27.76 10.69 30.16
CA LYS A 135 -26.66 10.19 29.31
C LYS A 135 -25.59 11.23 29.03
N THR A 136 -25.85 12.49 29.35
CA THR A 136 -24.98 13.61 29.02
C THR A 136 -24.66 14.41 30.27
N LEU A 137 -23.41 14.84 30.40
CA LEU A 137 -22.96 15.76 31.45
C LEU A 137 -22.35 17.01 30.82
N ARG A 138 -22.57 18.14 31.48
CA ARG A 138 -21.94 19.43 31.16
C ARG A 138 -21.54 20.15 32.44
N MET A 139 -20.63 21.12 32.34
CA MET A 139 -20.36 21.99 33.48
C MET A 139 -21.59 22.87 33.73
N ALA A 140 -21.95 22.99 35.00
CA ALA A 140 -22.93 23.95 35.44
C ALA A 140 -22.33 25.37 35.38
N GLU A 141 -23.18 26.38 35.21
CA GLU A 141 -22.76 27.79 35.22
C GLU A 141 -22.30 28.27 36.62
N GLY A 142 -22.51 27.45 37.64
CA GLY A 142 -22.08 27.69 39.00
C GLY A 142 -22.40 26.50 39.90
N HIS A 143 -22.27 26.70 41.20
CA HIS A 143 -22.65 25.70 42.19
C HIS A 143 -24.17 25.53 42.20
N GLN A 144 -24.66 24.34 41.86
CA GLN A 144 -26.09 24.04 41.92
C GLN A 144 -26.53 23.79 43.36
N ASN A 145 -27.73 24.27 43.70
CA ASN A 145 -28.37 24.02 44.99
C ASN A 145 -28.99 22.62 45.01
N LEU A 146 -28.14 21.59 45.14
CA LEU A 146 -28.55 20.21 45.27
C LEU A 146 -28.47 19.76 46.75
N PRO A 147 -29.33 18.82 47.18
CA PRO A 147 -29.25 18.28 48.52
C PRO A 147 -27.92 17.53 48.72
N ASP A 148 -27.27 17.81 49.85
CA ASP A 148 -26.04 17.13 50.23
C ASP A 148 -26.34 15.69 50.65
N THR A 149 -25.58 14.74 50.10
CA THR A 149 -25.72 13.32 50.41
C THR A 149 -24.34 12.71 50.59
N PRO A 150 -24.19 11.67 51.45
CA PRO A 150 -22.89 11.02 51.66
C PRO A 150 -22.26 10.42 50.40
N LYS A 151 -23.07 10.19 49.36
CA LYS A 151 -22.63 9.64 48.07
C LYS A 151 -22.14 10.72 47.09
N ARG A 152 -22.38 12.00 47.37
CA ARG A 152 -22.14 13.10 46.44
C ARG A 152 -20.67 13.50 46.42
N PHE A 153 -20.11 13.67 45.22
CA PHE A 153 -18.78 14.24 45.07
C PHE A 153 -18.79 15.75 45.35
N THR A 154 -18.33 16.14 46.54
CA THR A 154 -18.21 17.55 46.95
C THR A 154 -16.82 18.14 46.67
N GLY A 155 -15.77 17.31 46.71
CA GLY A 155 -14.38 17.73 46.47
C GLY A 155 -13.86 17.54 45.04
N SER A 156 -14.62 16.89 44.16
CA SER A 156 -14.25 16.64 42.76
C SER A 156 -15.44 16.88 41.83
N THR A 157 -15.17 17.34 40.61
CA THR A 157 -16.17 17.52 39.54
C THR A 157 -16.48 16.19 38.85
N SER A 158 -16.99 15.22 39.63
CA SER A 158 -17.19 13.83 39.20
C SER A 158 -18.64 13.37 39.38
N VAL A 159 -18.99 12.29 38.68
CA VAL A 159 -20.27 11.58 38.78
C VAL A 159 -20.00 10.10 38.47
N LEU A 160 -20.70 9.18 39.13
CA LEU A 160 -20.63 7.76 38.82
C LEU A 160 -21.65 7.38 37.74
N GLY A 161 -21.28 6.40 36.93
CA GLY A 161 -22.26 5.67 36.13
C GLY A 161 -22.98 4.63 36.99
N CYS A 162 -24.26 4.43 36.74
CA CYS A 162 -25.05 3.32 37.23
C CYS A 162 -25.66 2.54 36.06
N GLN A 163 -26.07 1.30 36.32
CA GLN A 163 -26.76 0.50 35.31
C GLN A 163 -28.02 1.24 34.84
N GLY A 164 -28.11 1.48 33.53
CA GLY A 164 -29.18 2.23 32.88
C GLY A 164 -30.43 1.41 32.61
#